data_AF-A0A183VEK7-F1
#
_entry.id   AF-A0A183VEK7-F1
#
_cell.length_a   1.000
_cell.length_b   1.000
_cell.length_c   1.000
_cell.angle_alpha   90.00
_cell.angle_beta   90.00
_cell.angle_gamma   90.00
#
_symmetry.space_group_name_H-M   'P 1'
#
loop_
_entity.id
_entity.type
_entity.pdbx_description
1 polymer ?
#
loop_
_entity_poly.entity_id
_entity_poly.type
_entity_poly.pdbx_seq_one_letter_code
_entity_poly.pdbx_strand_id
1 'polypeptide(L)'
;MGSHFEVCLFSFANGRTAGLILDSGASQTSAVPVYDGYCVSHAVVRSPVGGDLIAEQCRIMCEEQKIEIVPAYKIASKLVVNENEPPVWTPKKNLPEVTKSFDEYMRKQVLEDLAVSVLQCCDTPIDVEFAEKLPSSPFCFPCGFSREFQADRVKIPEGLFDLSYLKVCLLHIINDIFETFAVWGR
;
A
#
# COMPACT_ATOMS: atom_id res chain seq x y z
N MET A 1 -7.28 14.27 15.20
CA MET A 1 -7.78 14.08 16.59
C MET A 1 -8.28 12.65 16.88
N GLY A 2 -8.40 11.75 15.87
CA GLY A 2 -8.96 10.39 16.05
C GLY A 2 -8.02 9.31 16.62
N SER A 3 -6.71 9.36 16.38
CA SER A 3 -5.83 8.21 16.69
C SER A 3 -5.57 7.93 18.17
N HIS A 4 -5.69 8.93 19.05
CA HIS A 4 -5.36 8.71 20.47
C HIS A 4 -6.40 7.83 21.18
N PHE A 5 -7.68 7.97 20.85
CA PHE A 5 -8.73 7.15 21.47
C PHE A 5 -8.69 5.70 20.98
N GLU A 6 -8.49 5.49 19.68
CA GLU A 6 -8.41 4.16 19.06
C GLU A 6 -7.27 3.32 19.65
N VAL A 7 -6.10 3.95 19.85
CA VAL A 7 -4.94 3.29 20.45
C VAL A 7 -5.21 2.85 21.89
N CYS A 8 -5.78 3.74 22.70
CA CYS A 8 -6.10 3.41 24.09
C CYS A 8 -7.13 2.26 24.14
N LEU A 9 -8.16 2.27 23.27
CA LEU A 9 -9.12 1.16 23.12
C LEU A 9 -8.43 -0.16 22.70
N PHE A 10 -7.48 -0.11 21.76
CA PHE A 10 -6.72 -1.27 21.35
C PHE A 10 -5.89 -1.87 22.50
N SER A 11 -5.26 -1.03 23.33
CA SER A 11 -4.53 -1.48 24.52
C SER A 11 -5.45 -2.21 25.51
N PHE A 12 -6.63 -1.64 25.78
CA PHE A 12 -7.65 -2.26 26.63
C PHE A 12 -8.17 -3.57 26.06
N ALA A 13 -8.46 -3.63 24.75
CA ALA A 13 -8.92 -4.85 24.08
C ALA A 13 -7.87 -5.98 24.18
N ASN A 14 -6.59 -5.64 24.24
CA ASN A 14 -5.48 -6.59 24.43
C ASN A 14 -5.15 -6.84 25.92
N GLY A 15 -5.86 -6.23 26.86
CA GLY A 15 -5.61 -6.37 28.30
C GLY A 15 -4.25 -5.79 28.75
N ARG A 16 -3.67 -4.88 27.97
CA ARG A 16 -2.38 -4.24 28.29
C ARG A 16 -2.64 -2.83 28.81
N THR A 17 -2.04 -2.50 29.95
CA THR A 17 -2.09 -1.14 30.53
C THR A 17 -0.86 -0.32 30.18
N ALA A 18 0.22 -0.95 29.71
CA ALA A 18 1.42 -0.27 29.25
C ALA A 18 2.01 -0.95 28.00
N GLY A 19 2.57 -0.17 27.09
CA GLY A 19 3.22 -0.66 25.88
C GLY A 19 3.43 0.42 24.82
N LEU A 20 4.01 0.03 23.68
CA LEU A 20 4.07 0.84 22.47
C LEU A 20 3.12 0.23 21.44
N ILE A 21 2.20 1.04 20.93
CA ILE A 21 1.27 0.62 19.88
C ILE A 21 1.78 1.19 18.57
N LEU A 22 2.06 0.30 17.62
CA LEU A 22 2.40 0.64 16.25
C LEU A 22 1.18 0.38 15.38
N ASP A 23 0.56 1.45 14.89
CA ASP A 23 -0.62 1.42 14.03
C ASP A 23 -0.23 1.81 12.60
N SER A 24 -0.22 0.84 11.70
CA SER A 24 0.03 1.05 10.27
C SER A 24 -1.30 1.06 9.53
N GLY A 25 -1.78 2.26 9.22
CA GLY A 25 -3.04 2.49 8.55
C GLY A 25 -2.89 2.66 7.04
N ALA A 26 -3.98 3.09 6.40
CA ALA A 26 -3.99 3.39 4.97
C ALA A 26 -3.10 4.60 4.65
N SER A 27 -3.31 5.75 5.27
CA SER A 27 -2.59 6.97 4.90
C SER A 27 -1.28 7.21 5.67
N GLN A 28 -1.14 6.62 6.86
CA GLN A 28 -0.02 6.90 7.76
C GLN A 28 0.24 5.72 8.69
N THR A 29 1.46 5.68 9.23
CA THR A 29 1.86 4.79 10.32
C THR A 29 2.16 5.62 11.55
N SER A 30 1.68 5.21 12.72
CA SER A 30 1.90 5.92 13.98
C SER A 30 2.41 5.01 15.09
N ALA A 31 3.33 5.52 15.90
CA ALA A 31 3.85 4.88 17.09
C ALA A 31 3.37 5.66 18.31
N VAL A 32 2.53 5.04 19.13
CA VAL A 32 1.85 5.67 20.27
C VAL A 32 2.17 4.91 21.56
N PRO A 33 2.95 5.50 22.47
CA PRO A 33 3.19 4.90 23.78
C PRO A 33 1.94 5.03 24.68
N VAL A 34 1.61 3.93 25.35
CA VAL A 34 0.54 3.84 26.36
C VAL A 34 1.17 3.49 27.70
N TYR A 35 0.73 4.18 28.74
CA TYR A 35 1.15 3.95 30.11
C TYR A 35 -0.03 4.11 31.07
N ASP A 36 -0.24 3.13 31.93
CA ASP A 36 -1.36 3.04 32.87
C ASP A 36 -2.75 3.25 32.22
N GLY A 37 -2.92 2.76 30.98
CA GLY A 37 -4.15 2.92 30.20
C GLY A 37 -4.32 4.29 29.53
N TYR A 38 -3.32 5.18 29.65
CA TYR A 38 -3.33 6.50 29.03
C TYR A 38 -2.31 6.61 27.90
N CYS A 39 -2.72 7.27 26.82
CA CYS A 39 -1.88 7.54 25.68
C CYS A 39 -0.97 8.74 25.99
N VAL A 40 0.35 8.58 25.86
CA VAL A 40 1.34 9.64 26.15
C VAL A 40 1.48 10.56 24.93
N SER A 41 0.56 11.51 24.80
CA SER A 41 0.34 12.29 23.57
C SER A 41 1.56 13.04 23.02
N HIS A 42 2.48 13.49 23.89
CA HIS A 42 3.69 14.23 23.48
C HIS A 42 4.80 13.32 22.91
N ALA A 43 4.72 12.02 23.17
CA ALA A 43 5.69 11.03 22.69
C ALA A 43 5.18 10.27 21.45
N VAL A 44 4.10 10.75 20.83
CA VAL A 44 3.52 10.14 19.62
C VAL A 44 4.31 10.55 18.39
N VAL A 45 4.73 9.55 17.62
CA VAL A 45 5.41 9.74 16.32
C VAL A 45 4.49 9.29 15.20
N ARG A 46 4.45 10.04 14.11
CA ARG A 46 3.67 9.70 12.90
C ARG A 46 4.57 9.80 11.69
N SER A 47 4.38 8.89 10.75
CA SER A 47 5.01 8.89 9.44
C SER A 47 3.92 8.82 8.38
N PRO A 48 3.95 9.66 7.32
CA PRO A 48 2.98 9.64 6.22
C PRO A 48 3.25 8.47 5.24
N VAL A 49 3.51 7.29 5.81
CA VAL A 49 3.84 6.05 5.11
C VAL A 49 2.83 5.01 5.56
N GLY A 50 2.09 4.43 4.63
CA GLY A 50 1.01 3.48 4.92
C GLY A 50 0.58 2.74 3.66
N GLY A 51 -0.58 2.07 3.72
CA GLY A 51 -1.14 1.30 2.60
C GLY A 51 -1.36 2.10 1.31
N ASP A 52 -1.75 3.37 1.40
CA ASP A 52 -1.98 4.27 0.25
C ASP A 52 -0.70 4.47 -0.56
N LEU A 53 0.43 4.58 0.13
CA LEU A 53 1.74 4.70 -0.49
C LEU A 53 2.15 3.41 -1.19
N ILE A 54 1.81 2.25 -0.62
CA ILE A 54 2.04 0.95 -1.25
C ILE A 54 1.17 0.76 -2.50
N ALA A 55 -0.11 1.10 -2.42
CA ALA A 55 -1.01 1.08 -3.57
C ALA A 55 -0.50 1.99 -4.70
N GLU A 56 0.04 3.16 -4.36
CA GLU A 56 0.64 4.08 -5.33
C GLU A 56 1.93 3.53 -5.95
N GLN A 57 2.81 2.88 -5.17
CA GLN A 57 3.98 2.19 -5.74
C GLN A 57 3.56 1.08 -6.72
N CYS A 58 2.52 0.31 -6.38
CA CYS A 58 1.94 -0.69 -7.28
C CYS A 58 1.39 -0.05 -8.57
N ARG A 59 0.78 1.15 -8.48
CA ARG A 59 0.31 1.91 -9.64
C ARG A 59 1.46 2.25 -10.58
N ILE A 60 2.54 2.83 -10.04
CA ILE A 60 3.74 3.21 -10.80
C ILE A 60 4.38 1.99 -11.45
N MET A 61 4.52 0.88 -10.72
CA MET A 61 5.03 -0.38 -11.25
C MET A 61 4.18 -0.87 -12.45
N CYS A 62 2.86 -0.83 -12.33
CA CYS A 62 1.97 -1.21 -13.43
C CYS A 62 2.15 -0.30 -14.65
N GLU A 63 2.29 1.02 -14.45
CA GLU A 63 2.52 1.99 -15.52
C GLU A 63 3.86 1.76 -16.24
N GLU A 64 4.95 1.50 -15.51
CA GLU A 64 6.27 1.18 -16.07
C GLU A 64 6.21 -0.10 -16.93
N GLN A 65 5.44 -1.09 -16.49
CA GLN A 65 5.24 -2.34 -17.21
C GLN A 65 4.16 -2.25 -18.30
N LYS A 66 3.57 -1.07 -18.54
CA LYS A 66 2.49 -0.82 -19.52
C LYS A 66 1.25 -1.67 -19.28
N ILE A 67 0.92 -1.95 -18.03
CA ILE A 67 -0.26 -2.70 -17.62
C ILE A 67 -1.40 -1.70 -17.35
N GLU A 68 -2.49 -1.82 -18.11
CA GLU A 68 -3.67 -0.99 -17.89
C GLU A 68 -4.51 -1.53 -16.71
N ILE A 69 -4.69 -0.69 -15.68
CA ILE A 69 -5.51 -1.01 -14.52
C ILE A 69 -6.99 -0.79 -14.87
N VAL A 70 -7.66 -1.87 -15.25
CA VAL A 70 -9.10 -1.86 -15.57
C VAL A 70 -9.92 -2.39 -14.40
N PRO A 71 -10.77 -1.58 -13.76
CA PRO A 71 -11.61 -2.03 -12.67
C PRO A 71 -12.74 -2.96 -13.14
N ALA A 72 -13.14 -3.89 -12.27
CA ALA A 72 -14.12 -4.93 -12.58
C ALA A 72 -15.47 -4.40 -13.10
N TYR A 73 -15.90 -3.21 -12.65
CA TYR A 73 -17.19 -2.66 -13.06
C TYR A 73 -17.26 -2.31 -14.55
N LYS A 74 -16.12 -2.03 -15.21
CA LYS A 74 -16.06 -1.72 -16.64
C LYS A 74 -16.17 -2.95 -17.54
N ILE A 75 -15.93 -4.14 -16.99
CA ILE A 75 -15.78 -5.38 -17.77
C ILE A 75 -17.12 -6.12 -17.85
N ALA A 76 -17.61 -6.37 -19.07
CA ALA A 76 -18.83 -7.14 -19.33
C ALA A 76 -18.54 -8.63 -19.45
N SER A 77 -17.52 -8.97 -20.24
CA SER A 77 -17.00 -10.33 -20.37
C SER A 77 -15.48 -10.27 -20.54
N LYS A 78 -14.83 -11.35 -20.12
CA LYS A 78 -13.39 -11.55 -20.26
C LYS A 78 -13.12 -12.93 -20.84
N LEU A 79 -12.05 -13.05 -21.61
CA LEU A 79 -11.48 -14.31 -22.02
C LEU A 79 -10.18 -14.51 -21.26
N VAL A 80 -9.88 -15.77 -20.92
CA VAL A 80 -8.56 -16.11 -20.38
C VAL A 80 -7.60 -16.06 -21.55
N VAL A 81 -6.62 -15.17 -21.46
CA VAL A 81 -5.54 -15.03 -22.43
C VAL A 81 -4.27 -15.66 -21.86
N ASN A 82 -3.38 -16.12 -22.75
CA ASN A 82 -2.08 -16.65 -22.32
C ASN A 82 -1.20 -15.51 -21.76
N GLU A 83 -0.19 -15.86 -20.96
CA GLU A 83 0.70 -14.93 -20.21
C GLU A 83 1.40 -13.83 -21.03
N ASN A 84 1.42 -13.93 -22.37
CA ASN A 84 2.09 -12.98 -23.26
C ASN A 84 1.15 -12.30 -24.26
N GLU A 85 -0.16 -12.54 -24.17
CA GLU A 85 -1.15 -11.95 -25.05
C GLU A 85 -1.82 -10.74 -24.38
N PRO A 86 -2.15 -9.69 -25.14
CA PRO A 86 -2.87 -8.55 -24.59
C PRO A 86 -4.26 -8.98 -24.11
N PRO A 87 -4.80 -8.32 -23.07
CA PRO A 87 -6.11 -8.67 -22.53
C PRO A 87 -7.22 -8.51 -23.55
N VAL A 88 -8.03 -9.56 -23.71
CA VAL A 88 -9.26 -9.53 -24.52
C VAL A 88 -10.46 -9.47 -23.59
N TRP A 89 -10.97 -8.25 -23.38
CA TRP A 89 -12.17 -7.99 -22.59
C TRP A 89 -13.14 -7.07 -23.33
N THR A 90 -14.43 -7.21 -23.04
CA THR A 90 -15.46 -6.35 -23.62
C THR A 90 -15.97 -5.35 -22.58
N PRO A 91 -16.09 -4.05 -22.93
CA PRO A 91 -16.63 -3.06 -22.01
C PRO A 91 -18.14 -3.19 -21.85
N LYS A 92 -18.66 -2.89 -20.65
CA LYS A 92 -20.10 -2.80 -20.40
C LYS A 92 -20.70 -1.63 -21.18
N LYS A 93 -21.74 -1.92 -21.96
CA LYS A 93 -22.40 -0.96 -22.85
C LYS A 93 -23.35 0.01 -22.14
N ASN A 94 -23.99 -0.43 -21.06
CA ASN A 94 -25.02 0.32 -20.35
C ASN A 94 -24.52 0.83 -18.99
N LEU A 95 -23.37 1.51 -18.97
CA LEU A 95 -22.85 2.11 -17.73
C LEU A 95 -23.43 3.52 -17.54
N PRO A 96 -23.89 3.88 -16.33
CA PRO A 96 -24.18 5.28 -16.01
C PRO A 96 -22.90 6.10 -16.06
N GLU A 97 -23.02 7.42 -16.21
CA GLU A 97 -21.87 8.31 -16.08
C GLU A 97 -21.31 8.22 -14.66
N VAL A 98 -20.07 7.74 -14.55
CA VAL A 98 -19.40 7.56 -13.27
C VAL A 98 -18.57 8.79 -12.94
N THR A 99 -18.54 9.16 -11.65
CA THR A 99 -17.65 10.22 -11.18
C THR A 99 -16.19 9.75 -11.25
N LYS A 100 -15.27 10.70 -11.43
CA LYS A 100 -13.82 10.41 -11.42
C LYS A 100 -13.36 9.75 -10.11
N SER A 101 -13.86 10.24 -8.98
CA SER A 101 -13.56 9.69 -7.66
C SER A 101 -13.98 8.22 -7.50
N PHE A 102 -15.09 7.83 -8.11
CA PHE A 102 -15.53 6.43 -8.11
C PHE A 102 -14.61 5.55 -8.96
N ASP A 103 -14.20 6.01 -10.15
CA ASP A 103 -13.26 5.29 -10.99
C ASP A 103 -11.89 5.12 -10.31
N GLU A 104 -11.37 6.18 -9.69
CA GLU A 104 -10.12 6.17 -8.93
C GLU A 104 -10.19 5.20 -7.74
N TYR A 105 -11.29 5.22 -6.98
CA TYR A 105 -11.51 4.28 -5.88
C TYR A 105 -11.52 2.82 -6.38
N MET A 106 -12.26 2.52 -7.45
CA MET A 106 -12.33 1.17 -7.99
C MET A 106 -10.99 0.69 -8.57
N ARG A 107 -10.18 1.58 -9.14
CA ARG A 107 -8.81 1.27 -9.57
C ARG A 107 -7.90 1.01 -8.37
N LYS A 108 -8.02 1.81 -7.32
CA LYS A 108 -7.27 1.62 -6.07
C LYS A 108 -7.55 0.26 -5.45
N GLN A 109 -8.80 -0.21 -5.44
CA GLN A 109 -9.13 -1.55 -4.93
C GLN A 109 -8.38 -2.66 -5.68
N VAL A 110 -8.22 -2.55 -7.01
CA VAL A 110 -7.45 -3.53 -7.80
C VAL A 110 -5.97 -3.52 -7.41
N LEU A 111 -5.43 -2.34 -7.07
CA LEU A 111 -4.04 -2.19 -6.61
C LEU A 111 -3.85 -2.73 -5.19
N GLU A 112 -4.83 -2.54 -4.30
CA GLU A 112 -4.84 -3.13 -2.96
C GLU A 112 -4.92 -4.66 -3.04
N ASP A 113 -5.75 -5.22 -3.93
CA ASP A 113 -5.83 -6.66 -4.18
C ASP A 113 -4.48 -7.21 -4.71
N LEU A 114 -3.84 -6.48 -5.64
CA LEU A 114 -2.50 -6.79 -6.13
C LEU A 114 -1.48 -6.79 -4.99
N ALA A 115 -1.52 -5.76 -4.14
CA ALA A 115 -0.61 -5.61 -3.02
C ALA A 115 -0.73 -6.81 -2.05
N VAL A 116 -1.96 -7.16 -1.65
CA VAL A 116 -2.25 -8.27 -0.73
C VAL A 116 -1.86 -9.62 -1.31
N SER A 117 -2.04 -9.83 -2.62
CA SER A 117 -1.79 -11.13 -3.25
C SER A 117 -0.30 -11.35 -3.60
N VAL A 118 0.44 -10.29 -3.91
CA VAL A 118 1.80 -10.41 -4.48
C VAL A 118 2.89 -10.03 -3.49
N LEU A 119 2.71 -8.93 -2.76
CA LEU A 119 3.78 -8.33 -1.98
C LEU A 119 4.13 -9.17 -0.75
N GLN A 120 5.40 -9.11 -0.36
CA GLN A 120 5.90 -9.78 0.81
C GLN A 120 7.01 -8.95 1.45
N CYS A 121 6.91 -8.70 2.75
CA CYS A 121 8.00 -8.10 3.51
C CYS A 121 9.09 -9.16 3.80
N CYS A 122 10.35 -8.77 3.66
CA CYS A 122 11.48 -9.59 4.06
C CYS A 122 11.80 -9.36 5.55
N ASP A 123 12.21 -10.41 6.26
CA ASP A 123 12.66 -10.29 7.66
C ASP A 123 14.07 -9.70 7.79
N THR A 124 14.83 -9.72 6.69
CA THR A 124 16.18 -9.17 6.58
C THR A 124 16.25 -8.11 5.49
N PRO A 125 17.17 -7.13 5.59
CA PRO A 125 17.37 -6.15 4.54
C PRO A 125 17.54 -6.82 3.17
N ILE A 126 16.94 -6.20 2.16
CA ILE A 126 16.93 -6.77 0.81
C ILE A 126 18.34 -6.76 0.22
N ASP A 127 18.84 -7.95 -0.10
CA ASP A 127 19.93 -8.12 -1.04
C ASP A 127 19.34 -8.24 -2.46
N VAL A 128 19.76 -7.35 -3.36
CA VAL A 128 19.27 -7.29 -4.75
C VAL A 128 19.49 -8.63 -5.47
N GLU A 129 20.62 -9.30 -5.21
CA GLU A 129 20.92 -10.60 -5.82
C GLU A 129 20.01 -11.71 -5.29
N PHE A 130 19.55 -11.59 -4.04
CA PHE A 130 18.62 -12.53 -3.45
C PHE A 130 17.20 -12.29 -3.95
N ALA A 131 16.79 -11.03 -4.10
CA ALA A 131 15.46 -10.64 -4.59
C ALA A 131 15.17 -11.19 -6.00
N GLU A 132 16.19 -11.25 -6.86
CA GLU A 132 16.08 -11.82 -8.21
C GLU A 132 16.05 -13.37 -8.24
N LYS A 133 16.41 -14.02 -7.13
CA LYS A 133 16.34 -15.49 -7.00
C LYS A 133 15.02 -15.95 -6.39
N LEU A 134 14.23 -15.03 -5.84
CA LEU A 134 12.92 -15.35 -5.29
C LEU A 134 11.97 -15.84 -6.38
N PRO A 135 11.07 -16.79 -6.06
CA PRO A 135 10.06 -17.24 -6.99
C PRO A 135 9.09 -16.09 -7.32
N SER A 136 8.70 -16.04 -8.59
CA SER A 136 7.65 -15.13 -9.04
C SER A 136 6.31 -15.48 -8.40
N SER A 137 5.46 -14.46 -8.22
CA SER A 137 4.06 -14.62 -7.83
C SER A 137 3.16 -14.17 -8.98
N PRO A 138 2.28 -15.03 -9.49
CA PRO A 138 1.31 -14.63 -10.50
C PRO A 138 0.18 -13.82 -9.88
N PHE A 139 -0.30 -12.83 -10.62
CA PHE A 139 -1.53 -12.10 -10.31
C PHE A 139 -2.42 -11.99 -11.53
N CYS A 140 -3.71 -12.22 -11.33
CA CYS A 140 -4.73 -12.15 -12.36
C CYS A 140 -5.52 -10.84 -12.21
N PHE A 141 -5.34 -9.91 -13.13
CA PHE A 141 -6.11 -8.68 -13.17
C PHE A 141 -7.59 -8.95 -13.50
N PRO A 142 -8.50 -8.05 -13.11
CA PRO A 142 -9.94 -8.21 -13.37
C PRO A 142 -10.27 -8.45 -14.85
N CYS A 143 -9.49 -7.86 -15.77
CA CYS A 143 -9.63 -7.99 -17.22
C CYS A 143 -9.28 -9.39 -17.78
N GLY A 144 -8.79 -10.32 -16.94
CA GLY A 144 -8.36 -11.65 -17.36
C GLY A 144 -6.91 -11.71 -17.82
N PHE A 145 -6.17 -10.60 -17.73
CA PHE A 145 -4.73 -10.57 -17.91
C PHE A 145 -4.02 -11.16 -16.69
N SER A 146 -3.06 -12.04 -16.91
CA SER A 146 -2.21 -12.59 -15.85
C SER A 146 -0.77 -12.13 -16.03
N ARG A 147 -0.12 -11.79 -14.93
CA ARG A 147 1.27 -11.36 -14.92
C ARG A 147 2.01 -11.93 -13.72
N GLU A 148 3.24 -12.35 -13.93
CA GLU A 148 4.15 -12.77 -12.87
C GLU A 148 5.01 -11.59 -12.37
N PHE A 149 5.08 -11.46 -11.04
CA PHE A 149 5.89 -10.45 -10.35
C PHE A 149 6.99 -11.12 -9.55
N GLN A 150 8.24 -10.74 -9.80
CA GLN A 150 9.41 -11.32 -9.14
C GLN A 150 10.02 -10.32 -8.14
N ALA A 151 11.15 -9.67 -8.44
CA ALA A 151 11.87 -8.82 -7.48
C ALA A 151 11.04 -7.64 -6.94
N ASP A 152 10.09 -7.10 -7.73
CA ASP A 152 9.25 -5.97 -7.32
C ASP A 152 8.38 -6.30 -6.10
N ARG A 153 8.04 -7.58 -5.90
CA ARG A 153 7.17 -8.03 -4.81
C ARG A 153 7.75 -7.80 -3.42
N VAL A 154 9.07 -7.72 -3.31
CA VAL A 154 9.79 -7.46 -2.05
C VAL A 154 10.29 -6.01 -1.99
N LYS A 155 10.67 -5.42 -3.13
CA LYS A 155 11.18 -4.04 -3.17
C LYS A 155 10.12 -3.01 -2.80
N ILE A 156 8.87 -3.21 -3.22
CA ILE A 156 7.77 -2.27 -2.91
C ILE A 156 7.51 -2.17 -1.40
N PRO A 157 7.26 -3.26 -0.65
CA PRO A 157 7.00 -3.18 0.78
C PRO A 157 8.23 -2.76 1.60
N GLU A 158 9.46 -2.96 1.10
CA GLU A 158 10.67 -2.43 1.74
C GLU A 158 10.66 -0.91 1.85
N GLY A 159 9.93 -0.22 0.96
CA GLY A 159 9.69 1.21 1.02
C GLY A 159 9.04 1.70 2.32
N LEU A 160 8.44 0.81 3.12
CA LEU A 160 7.95 1.14 4.47
C LEU A 160 9.08 1.34 5.49
N PHE A 161 10.23 0.72 5.25
CA PHE A 161 11.39 0.72 6.17
C PHE A 161 12.54 1.57 5.62
N ASP A 162 12.81 1.50 4.32
CA ASP A 162 13.80 2.31 3.62
C ASP A 162 13.15 3.10 2.48
N LEU A 163 13.04 4.41 2.69
CA LEU A 163 12.44 5.34 1.74
C LEU A 163 13.21 5.44 0.40
N SER A 164 14.44 4.94 0.32
CA SER A 164 15.23 4.92 -0.91
C SER A 164 14.58 4.06 -2.01
N TYR A 165 13.76 3.08 -1.63
CA TYR A 165 13.02 2.21 -2.56
C TYR A 165 11.73 2.84 -3.10
N LEU A 166 11.32 4.00 -2.59
CA LEU A 166 10.12 4.67 -3.03
C LEU A 166 10.35 5.47 -4.31
N LYS A 167 9.53 5.22 -5.32
CA LYS A 167 9.55 5.97 -6.58
C LYS A 167 8.62 7.18 -6.60
N VAL A 168 7.79 7.34 -5.55
CA VAL A 168 6.89 8.50 -5.41
C VAL A 168 7.72 9.72 -5.04
N CYS A 169 7.26 10.91 -5.45
CA CYS A 169 7.97 12.16 -5.24
C CYS A 169 8.28 12.39 -3.74
N LEU A 170 9.52 12.08 -3.35
CA LEU A 170 10.05 12.21 -1.99
C LEU A 170 9.85 13.61 -1.40
N LEU A 171 9.73 14.65 -2.23
CA LEU A 171 9.56 16.04 -1.78
C LEU A 171 8.30 16.28 -0.94
N HIS A 172 7.18 15.62 -1.21
CA HIS A 172 5.97 15.77 -0.37
C HIS A 172 6.12 15.04 0.97
N ILE A 173 6.63 13.80 0.93
CA ILE A 173 6.81 12.94 2.11
C ILE A 173 7.88 13.51 3.05
N ILE A 174 8.99 14.01 2.51
CA ILE A 174 10.08 14.62 3.28
C ILE A 174 9.60 15.86 4.02
N ASN A 175 8.80 16.74 3.40
CA ASN A 175 8.30 17.94 4.06
C ASN A 175 7.41 17.61 5.27
N ASP A 176 6.52 16.61 5.15
CA ASP A 176 5.66 16.16 6.27
C ASP A 176 6.45 15.47 7.39
N ILE A 177 7.51 14.73 7.05
CA ILE A 177 8.43 14.12 8.04
C ILE A 177 9.24 15.20 8.75
N PHE A 178 9.79 16.18 8.02
CA PHE A 178 10.58 17.27 8.61
C PHE A 178 9.73 18.19 9.51
N GLU A 179 8.46 18.45 9.20
CA GLU A 179 7.57 19.15 10.13
C GLU A 179 7.37 18.35 11.43
N THR A 180 7.27 17.02 11.35
CA THR A 180 7.12 16.15 12.53
C THR A 180 8.39 16.13 13.40
N PHE A 181 9.58 16.10 12.80
CA PHE A 181 10.85 16.17 13.52
C PHE A 181 11.21 17.59 14.02
N ALA A 182 10.81 18.66 13.32
CA ALA A 182 11.05 20.04 13.74
C ALA A 182 10.31 20.44 15.03
N VAL A 183 9.23 19.73 15.39
CA VAL A 183 8.56 19.85 16.69
C VAL A 183 9.43 19.34 17.84
N TRP A 184 10.40 18.46 17.57
CA TRP A 184 11.34 17.88 18.54
C TRP A 184 12.65 18.66 18.68
N GLY A 185 12.89 19.65 17.82
CA GLY A 185 14.09 20.50 17.82
C GLY A 185 13.97 21.80 18.62
N ARG A 186 12.90 21.98 19.42
CA ARG A 186 12.70 23.14 20.30
C ARG A 186 12.30 22.72 21.70
#